data_AF-A0A2M8N580-F1
#
_entry.id   AF-A0A2M8N580-F1
#
_cell.length_a   1.000
_cell.length_b   1.000
_cell.length_c   1.000
_cell.angle_alpha   90.00
_cell.angle_beta   90.00
_cell.angle_gamma   90.00
#
_symmetry.space_group_name_H-M   'P 1'
#
loop_
_entity.id
_entity.type
_entity.pdbx_description
1 polymer ?
#
loop_
_entity_poly.entity_id
_entity_poly.type
_entity_poly.pdbx_seq_one_letter_code
_entity_poly.pdbx_strand_id
1 'polypeptide(L)'
;MAVLLLSTNPSEDHDEKMKGISLVAPPHEIGSEPFESIKQLNSDWVCVLPFAFGKKSPVDILFNHPRQWWGETTKGVAATIKHAHDHDLKVMLKPHIWMS
;
A
#
# COMPACT_ATOMS: atom_id res chain seq x y z
N MET A 1 42.47 13.65 -30.87
CA MET A 1 42.52 12.64 -29.79
C MET A 1 41.78 13.24 -28.60
N ALA A 2 40.54 12.83 -28.36
CA ALA A 2 39.71 13.33 -27.26
C ALA A 2 39.74 12.30 -26.13
N VAL A 3 40.13 12.74 -24.93
CA VAL A 3 40.07 11.92 -23.72
C VAL A 3 38.71 12.15 -23.08
N LEU A 4 37.90 11.10 -23.02
CA LEU A 4 36.64 11.10 -22.29
C LEU A 4 36.94 10.73 -20.84
N LEU A 5 36.80 11.67 -19.91
CA LEU A 5 36.88 11.42 -18.47
C LEU A 5 35.49 11.03 -17.97
N LEU A 6 35.25 9.73 -17.77
CA LEU A 6 34.10 9.24 -17.04
C LEU A 6 34.41 9.31 -15.54
N SER A 7 33.93 10.36 -14.88
CA SER A 7 33.89 10.43 -13.42
C SER A 7 32.74 9.57 -12.92
N THR A 8 33.04 8.41 -12.32
CA THR A 8 32.05 7.68 -11.53
C THR A 8 31.99 8.34 -10.15
N ASN A 9 30.98 9.17 -9.89
CA ASN A 9 30.66 9.50 -8.51
C ASN A 9 30.29 8.19 -7.80
N PRO A 10 30.86 7.87 -6.63
CA PRO A 10 30.33 6.78 -5.82
C PRO A 10 28.87 7.11 -5.54
N SER A 11 27.98 6.14 -5.75
CA SER A 11 26.58 6.29 -5.38
C SER A 11 26.54 6.58 -3.88
N GLU A 12 26.16 7.80 -3.50
CA GLU A 12 25.67 8.02 -2.15
C GLU A 12 24.47 7.08 -2.01
N ASP A 13 24.61 6.09 -1.13
CA ASP A 13 23.53 5.18 -0.76
C ASP A 13 22.54 6.01 0.07
N HIS A 14 21.81 6.87 -0.61
CA HIS A 14 20.61 7.49 -0.08
C HIS A 14 19.55 6.40 -0.06
N ASP A 15 19.53 5.61 1.01
CA ASP A 15 18.34 4.86 1.38
C ASP A 15 17.21 5.89 1.55
N GLU A 16 16.44 6.12 0.48
CA GLU A 16 15.30 7.04 0.50
C GLU A 16 14.37 6.62 1.65
N LYS A 17 14.29 7.45 2.69
CA LYS A 17 13.45 7.15 3.84
C LYS A 17 11.99 7.07 3.40
N MET A 18 11.38 5.88 3.53
CA MET A 18 9.96 5.68 3.28
C MET A 18 9.12 6.46 4.30
N LYS A 19 8.41 7.49 3.87
CA LYS A 19 7.47 8.25 4.73
C LYS A 19 6.07 7.72 4.48
N GLY A 20 5.73 6.62 5.14
CA GLY A 20 4.48 5.89 4.90
C GLY A 20 3.38 6.12 5.93
N ILE A 21 2.12 6.09 5.46
CA ILE A 21 0.91 6.03 6.30
C ILE A 21 0.21 4.69 6.10
N SER A 22 -0.23 4.04 7.18
CA SER A 22 -1.05 2.82 7.09
C SER A 22 -2.53 3.16 7.06
N LEU A 23 -3.24 2.64 6.05
CA LEU A 23 -4.67 2.88 5.87
C LEU A 23 -5.49 1.83 6.61
N VAL A 24 -6.47 2.30 7.37
CA VAL A 24 -7.57 1.46 7.83
C VAL A 24 -8.49 1.21 6.64
N ALA A 25 -8.81 -0.05 6.36
CA ALA A 25 -9.70 -0.39 5.26
C ALA A 25 -11.07 0.30 5.44
N PRO A 26 -11.59 1.00 4.44
CA PRO A 26 -12.89 1.65 4.56
C PRO A 26 -14.05 0.65 4.37
N PRO A 27 -15.20 0.85 5.05
CA PRO A 27 -16.38 0.00 4.87
C PRO A 27 -17.07 0.21 3.51
N HIS A 28 -16.77 1.32 2.83
CA HIS A 28 -17.36 1.72 1.55
C HIS A 28 -16.27 2.25 0.61
N GLU A 29 -16.64 2.46 -0.65
CA GLU A 29 -15.77 3.07 -1.65
C GLU A 29 -15.32 4.47 -1.23
N ILE A 30 -14.05 4.80 -1.49
CA ILE A 30 -13.42 6.06 -1.11
C ILE A 30 -13.11 6.91 -2.33
N GLY A 31 -13.20 8.23 -2.17
CA GLY A 31 -12.80 9.21 -3.19
C GLY A 31 -11.32 9.60 -3.11
N SER A 32 -10.96 10.70 -3.77
CA SER A 32 -9.60 11.24 -3.80
C SER A 32 -9.15 11.89 -2.50
N GLU A 33 -10.08 12.46 -1.73
CA GLU A 33 -9.79 13.29 -0.55
C GLU A 33 -8.79 12.68 0.44
N PRO A 34 -8.89 11.39 0.85
CA PRO A 34 -7.92 10.80 1.77
C PRO A 34 -6.49 10.81 1.23
N PHE A 35 -6.31 10.64 -0.08
CA PHE A 35 -5.00 10.61 -0.73
C PHE A 35 -4.40 12.00 -0.87
N GLU A 36 -5.23 13.01 -1.15
CA GLU A 36 -4.82 14.43 -1.12
C GLU A 36 -4.34 14.82 0.29
N SER A 37 -5.09 14.43 1.33
CA SER A 37 -4.73 14.64 2.73
C SER A 37 -3.40 13.95 3.12
N ILE A 38 -3.14 12.74 2.64
CA ILE A 38 -1.85 12.04 2.85
C ILE A 38 -0.67 12.81 2.24
N LYS A 39 -0.84 13.36 1.03
CA LYS A 39 0.22 14.16 0.39
C LYS A 39 0.52 15.44 1.16
N GLN A 40 -0.49 16.08 1.75
CA GLN A 40 -0.30 17.27 2.60
C GLN A 40 0.53 16.97 3.87
N LEU A 41 0.56 15.71 4.32
CA LEU A 41 1.40 15.25 5.43
C LEU A 41 2.84 14.94 5.03
N ASN A 42 3.26 15.27 3.80
CA ASN A 42 4.58 14.97 3.22
C ASN A 42 4.91 13.47 3.14
N SER A 43 3.88 12.62 3.12
CA SER A 43 3.99 11.17 2.93
C SER A 43 4.05 10.82 1.44
N ASP A 44 4.87 9.83 1.10
CA ASP A 44 5.09 9.34 -0.26
C ASP A 44 4.76 7.85 -0.41
N TRP A 45 4.34 7.20 0.69
CA TRP A 45 3.92 5.80 0.72
C TRP A 45 2.58 5.64 1.44
N VAL A 46 1.76 4.70 0.97
CA VAL A 46 0.62 4.19 1.72
C VAL A 46 0.72 2.68 1.88
N CYS A 47 0.34 2.17 3.05
CA CYS A 47 0.19 0.75 3.30
C CYS A 47 -1.29 0.36 3.24
N VAL A 48 -1.62 -0.60 2.39
CA VAL A 48 -2.97 -1.16 2.22
C VAL A 48 -2.99 -2.55 2.86
N LEU A 49 -3.89 -2.75 3.82
CA LEU A 49 -3.91 -3.91 4.71
C LEU A 49 -5.18 -4.76 4.55
N PRO A 50 -5.27 -5.65 3.55
CA PRO A 50 -6.38 -6.59 3.50
C PRO A 50 -6.27 -7.64 4.60
N PHE A 51 -7.35 -7.84 5.34
CA PHE A 51 -7.48 -8.94 6.29
C PHE A 51 -8.02 -10.21 5.64
N ALA A 52 -7.58 -11.35 6.17
CA ALA A 52 -8.16 -12.66 5.98
C ALA A 52 -8.37 -13.32 7.35
N PHE A 53 -9.32 -14.25 7.45
CA PHE A 53 -9.63 -14.95 8.70
C PHE A 53 -9.20 -16.40 8.60
N GLY A 54 -8.24 -16.81 9.42
CA GLY A 54 -7.74 -18.17 9.50
C GLY A 54 -8.46 -18.99 10.58
N LYS A 55 -8.77 -20.24 10.29
CA LYS A 55 -9.25 -21.25 11.25
C LYS A 55 -8.22 -22.37 11.36
N LYS A 56 -8.05 -22.92 12.56
CA LYS A 56 -7.09 -24.01 12.81
C LYS A 56 -7.65 -25.41 12.51
N SER A 57 -8.96 -25.61 12.66
CA SER A 57 -9.60 -26.91 12.41
C SER A 57 -11.07 -26.72 11.98
N PRO A 58 -11.43 -27.08 10.73
CA PRO A 58 -10.52 -27.41 9.63
C PRO A 58 -9.56 -26.24 9.35
N VAL A 59 -8.35 -26.53 8.85
CA VAL A 59 -7.42 -25.50 8.41
C VAL A 59 -8.02 -24.81 7.19
N ASP A 60 -8.35 -23.53 7.34
CA ASP A 60 -9.02 -22.75 6.30
C ASP A 60 -8.66 -21.26 6.42
N ILE A 61 -8.64 -20.55 5.29
CA ILE A 61 -8.40 -19.10 5.22
C ILE A 61 -9.53 -18.47 4.40
N LEU A 62 -10.34 -17.66 5.07
CA LEU A 62 -11.43 -16.92 4.46
C LEU A 62 -10.98 -15.49 4.10
N PHE A 63 -11.03 -15.15 2.81
CA PHE A 63 -10.77 -13.81 2.30
C PHE A 63 -11.77 -13.45 1.19
N ASN A 64 -11.85 -12.17 0.83
CA ASN A 64 -12.78 -11.65 -0.17
C ASN A 64 -14.25 -12.04 0.11
N HIS A 65 -14.65 -12.03 1.38
CA HIS A 65 -15.97 -12.46 1.82
C HIS A 65 -16.94 -11.27 1.96
N PRO A 66 -18.24 -11.40 1.63
CA PRO A 66 -19.22 -10.29 1.67
C PRO A 66 -19.44 -9.61 3.03
N ARG A 67 -18.95 -10.22 4.13
CA ARG A 67 -19.01 -9.65 5.48
C ARG A 67 -17.79 -8.78 5.81
N GLN A 68 -16.76 -8.78 4.97
CA GLN A 68 -15.61 -7.92 5.12
C GLN A 68 -15.96 -6.49 4.77
N TRP A 69 -15.21 -5.54 5.33
CA TRP A 69 -15.27 -4.16 4.85
C TRP A 69 -14.90 -4.10 3.38
N TRP A 70 -15.53 -3.19 2.64
CA TRP A 70 -15.30 -3.05 1.20
C TRP A 70 -13.80 -2.98 0.88
N GLY A 71 -13.03 -2.18 1.64
CA GLY A 71 -11.60 -1.97 1.48
C GLY A 71 -10.73 -3.20 1.74
N GLU A 72 -11.28 -4.26 2.36
CA GLU A 72 -10.57 -5.54 2.56
C GLU A 72 -10.85 -6.53 1.43
N THR A 73 -11.91 -6.32 0.65
CA THR A 73 -12.20 -7.15 -0.52
C THR A 73 -11.16 -6.92 -1.61
N THR A 74 -10.97 -7.91 -2.50
CA THR A 74 -10.04 -7.75 -3.64
C THR A 74 -10.38 -6.53 -4.49
N LYS A 75 -11.68 -6.23 -4.66
CA LYS A 75 -12.16 -5.05 -5.38
C LYS A 75 -11.76 -3.75 -4.67
N GLY A 76 -12.03 -3.64 -3.37
CA GLY A 76 -11.73 -2.43 -2.61
C GLY A 76 -10.23 -2.18 -2.45
N VAL A 77 -9.44 -3.24 -2.28
CA VAL A 77 -7.96 -3.17 -2.29
C VAL A 77 -7.48 -2.63 -3.62
N ALA A 78 -7.91 -3.21 -4.75
CA ALA A 78 -7.49 -2.78 -6.07
C ALA A 78 -7.88 -1.31 -6.35
N ALA A 79 -9.09 -0.90 -5.97
CA ALA A 79 -9.54 0.48 -6.10
C ALA A 79 -8.71 1.44 -5.23
N THR A 80 -8.43 1.07 -3.99
CA THR A 80 -7.58 1.87 -3.07
C THR A 80 -6.17 2.04 -3.61
N ILE A 81 -5.57 0.96 -4.13
CA ILE A 81 -4.23 1.00 -4.75
C ILE A 81 -4.25 1.88 -6.00
N LYS A 82 -5.30 1.78 -6.81
CA LYS A 82 -5.44 2.63 -8.00
C LYS A 82 -5.49 4.10 -7.60
N HIS A 83 -6.32 4.47 -6.63
CA HIS A 83 -6.38 5.85 -6.15
C HIS A 83 -5.03 6.32 -5.60
N ALA A 84 -4.31 5.49 -4.86
CA ALA A 84 -2.97 5.84 -4.38
C ALA A 84 -2.01 6.15 -5.54
N HIS A 85 -1.96 5.31 -6.56
CA HIS A 85 -1.14 5.55 -7.74
C HIS A 85 -1.57 6.79 -8.53
N ASP A 86 -2.87 7.05 -8.65
CA ASP A 86 -3.40 8.27 -9.30
C ASP A 86 -2.98 9.56 -8.56
N HIS A 87 -2.51 9.46 -7.30
CA HIS A 87 -2.03 10.58 -6.47
C HIS A 87 -0.51 10.56 -6.23
N ASP A 88 0.24 9.84 -7.08
CA ASP A 88 1.70 9.71 -6.99
C ASP A 88 2.18 9.22 -5.61
N LEU A 89 1.44 8.28 -5.01
CA LEU A 89 1.82 7.57 -3.80
C LEU A 89 2.36 6.18 -4.16
N LYS A 90 3.50 5.82 -3.57
CA LYS A 90 4.02 4.45 -3.61
C LYS A 90 3.19 3.57 -2.68
N VAL A 91 3.03 2.28 -2.99
CA VAL A 91 2.11 1.40 -2.26
C VAL A 91 2.86 0.21 -1.67
N MET A 92 2.66 -0.02 -0.36
CA MET A 92 2.96 -1.28 0.30
C MET A 92 1.68 -2.08 0.46
N LEU A 93 1.60 -3.26 -0.16
CA LEU A 93 0.52 -4.22 0.12
C LEU A 93 0.94 -5.11 1.29
N LYS A 94 0.15 -5.12 2.38
CA LYS A 94 0.45 -5.91 3.59
C LYS A 94 -0.74 -6.80 3.99
N PRO A 95 -0.94 -7.95 3.33
CA PRO A 95 -1.99 -8.90 3.71
C PRO A 95 -1.77 -9.42 5.14
N HIS A 96 -2.85 -9.56 5.91
CA HIS A 96 -2.80 -9.97 7.32
C HIS A 96 -3.85 -11.05 7.61
N ILE A 97 -3.46 -12.14 8.26
CA ILE A 97 -4.37 -13.18 8.71
C ILE A 97 -4.69 -13.00 10.20
N TRP A 98 -5.98 -12.88 10.53
CA TRP A 98 -6.48 -13.00 11.89
C TRP A 98 -6.83 -14.46 12.19
N MET A 99 -6.15 -15.07 13.15
CA MET A 99 -6.42 -16.46 13.55
C MET A 99 -7.55 -16.51 14.59
N SER A 100 -8.59 -17.28 14.30
CA SER A 100 -9.69 -17.63 15.22
C SER A 100 -9.69 -19.11 15.60
#